data_AF-A0A7Z0TFL7-F1
#
_entry.id   AF-A0A7Z0TFL7-F1
#
_cell.length_a   1.000
_cell.length_b   1.000
_cell.length_c   1.000
_cell.angle_alpha   90.00
_cell.angle_beta   90.00
_cell.angle_gamma   90.00
#
_symmetry.space_group_name_H-M   'P 1'
#
loop_
_entity.id
_entity.type
_entity.pdbx_description
1 polymer ?
#
loop_
_entity_poly.entity_id
_entity_poly.type
_entity_poly.pdbx_seq_one_letter_code
_entity_poly.pdbx_strand_id
1 'polypeptide(L)'
;GPPLNLRNPVHATERELIKLALQRPELVAPAFDAYGVDEFTAPPYAAVRQAVMDAGGAEAGARDPQEYLIRVRDAAPDDTVRSMVTELAVEAIMVRRPVDENYAGEQLVAVRRRAVDRRISEIQSSLARLGHQGDPAQLAAVQNEVWVLQQYGQALRERGAAAL
;
A
#
# COMPACT_ATOMS: atom_id res chain seq x y z
N GLY A 1 -0.58 -15.54 -15.01
CA GLY A 1 0.14 -14.34 -15.50
C GLY A 1 1.64 -14.59 -15.47
N PRO A 2 2.46 -13.72 -16.08
CA PRO A 2 3.92 -13.85 -15.98
C PRO A 2 4.37 -13.78 -14.51
N PRO A 3 5.39 -14.55 -14.11
CA PRO A 3 5.88 -14.56 -12.74
C PRO A 3 6.40 -13.17 -12.37
N LEU A 4 5.97 -12.66 -11.21
CA LEU A 4 6.48 -11.42 -10.65
C LEU A 4 7.99 -11.54 -10.49
N ASN A 5 8.75 -10.57 -11.01
CA ASN A 5 10.19 -10.53 -10.81
C ASN A 5 10.48 -10.16 -9.35
N LEU A 6 10.63 -11.18 -8.49
CA LEU A 6 10.95 -11.05 -7.06
C LEU A 6 12.31 -10.37 -6.79
N ARG A 7 13.09 -10.05 -7.84
CA ARG A 7 14.28 -9.20 -7.72
C ARG A 7 13.95 -7.71 -7.61
N ASN A 8 12.70 -7.29 -7.85
CA ASN A 8 12.29 -5.91 -7.64
C ASN A 8 12.00 -5.67 -6.14
N PRO A 9 12.81 -4.86 -5.43
CA PRO A 9 12.61 -4.60 -4.01
C PRO A 9 11.30 -3.88 -3.69
N VAL A 10 10.72 -3.13 -4.64
CA VAL A 10 9.42 -2.49 -4.47
C VAL A 10 8.32 -3.54 -4.37
N HIS A 11 8.28 -4.45 -5.33
CA HIS A 11 7.30 -5.54 -5.35
C HIS A 11 7.49 -6.48 -4.16
N ALA A 12 8.73 -6.68 -3.69
CA ALA A 12 8.98 -7.48 -2.49
C ALA A 12 8.32 -6.85 -1.25
N THR A 13 8.47 -5.54 -1.02
CA THR A 13 7.79 -4.85 0.10
C THR A 13 6.27 -4.91 -0.03
N GLU A 14 5.72 -4.68 -1.23
CA GLU A 14 4.27 -4.77 -1.47
C GLU A 14 3.74 -6.18 -1.16
N ARG A 15 4.47 -7.23 -1.56
CA ARG A 15 4.14 -8.62 -1.22
C ARG A 15 4.10 -8.83 0.29
N GLU A 16 5.14 -8.42 1.02
CA GLU A 16 5.20 -8.55 2.47
C GLU A 16 4.04 -7.82 3.15
N LEU A 17 3.71 -6.61 2.68
CA LEU A 17 2.60 -5.85 3.23
C LEU A 17 1.24 -6.53 2.99
N ILE A 18 1.01 -7.10 1.81
CA ILE A 18 -0.21 -7.89 1.53
C ILE A 18 -0.25 -9.15 2.42
N LYS A 19 0.88 -9.84 2.60
CA LYS A 19 0.93 -10.99 3.52
C LYS A 19 0.56 -10.59 4.95
N LEU A 20 1.07 -9.46 5.43
CA LEU A 20 0.67 -8.92 6.74
C LEU A 20 -0.83 -8.63 6.80
N ALA A 21 -1.40 -7.98 5.79
CA ALA A 21 -2.84 -7.67 5.76
C ALA A 21 -3.74 -8.90 5.70
N LEU A 22 -3.25 -10.02 5.15
CA LEU A 22 -4.00 -11.28 5.08
C LEU A 22 -3.82 -12.15 6.33
N GLN A 23 -2.59 -12.21 6.86
CA GLN A 23 -2.21 -13.16 7.91
C GLN A 23 -2.31 -12.56 9.31
N ARG A 24 -1.96 -11.27 9.44
CA ARG A 24 -1.85 -10.54 10.71
C ARG A 24 -2.50 -9.15 10.59
N PRO A 25 -3.78 -9.07 10.16
CA PRO A 25 -4.46 -7.79 9.91
C PRO A 25 -4.44 -6.84 11.11
N GLU A 26 -4.42 -7.37 12.33
CA GLU A 26 -4.32 -6.61 13.58
C GLU A 26 -3.02 -5.80 13.72
N LEU A 27 -1.95 -6.17 13.01
CA LEU A 27 -0.68 -5.44 13.05
C LEU A 27 -0.62 -4.27 12.06
N VAL A 28 -1.56 -4.19 11.13
CA VAL A 28 -1.55 -3.19 10.06
C VAL A 28 -2.82 -2.33 10.01
N ALA A 29 -3.90 -2.75 10.67
CA ALA A 29 -5.10 -1.95 10.82
C ALA A 29 -4.92 -0.84 11.88
N PRO A 30 -5.53 0.35 11.69
CA PRO A 30 -6.30 0.78 10.53
C PRO A 30 -5.42 1.36 9.40
N ALA A 31 -4.12 1.50 9.62
CA ALA A 31 -3.22 2.22 8.70
C ALA A 31 -3.28 1.68 7.26
N PHE A 32 -3.24 0.35 7.08
CA PHE A 32 -3.33 -0.30 5.77
C PHE A 32 -4.60 0.07 5.00
N ASP A 33 -5.72 0.25 5.69
CA ASP A 33 -7.00 0.53 5.04
C ASP A 33 -7.06 1.93 4.43
N ALA A 34 -6.22 2.84 4.90
CA ALA A 34 -6.02 4.16 4.30
C ALA A 34 -5.16 4.13 3.02
N TYR A 35 -4.62 2.99 2.60
CA TYR A 35 -3.80 2.89 1.38
C TYR A 35 -4.69 2.69 0.16
N GLY A 36 -4.50 3.51 -0.86
CA GLY A 36 -5.13 3.33 -2.17
C GLY A 36 -4.58 2.11 -2.91
N VAL A 37 -5.35 1.60 -3.87
CA VAL A 37 -4.89 0.52 -4.77
C VAL A 37 -3.72 0.98 -5.63
N ASP A 38 -3.68 2.26 -6.01
CA ASP A 38 -2.61 2.85 -6.82
C ASP A 38 -1.26 2.94 -6.09
N GLU A 39 -1.25 2.75 -4.76
CA GLU A 39 -0.02 2.67 -3.97
C GLU A 39 0.71 1.34 -4.15
N PHE A 40 0.04 0.33 -4.72
CA PHE A 40 0.60 -0.96 -5.09
C PHE A 40 0.93 -0.97 -6.58
N THR A 41 2.21 -0.91 -6.91
CA THR A 41 2.70 -0.76 -8.28
C THR A 41 2.77 -2.08 -9.05
N ALA A 42 2.81 -3.22 -8.36
CA ALA A 42 2.69 -4.53 -8.99
C ALA A 42 1.20 -4.86 -9.23
N PRO A 43 0.76 -5.06 -10.50
CA PRO A 43 -0.66 -5.30 -10.80
C PRO A 43 -1.31 -6.45 -10.01
N PRO A 44 -0.64 -7.59 -9.76
CA PRO A 44 -1.24 -8.65 -8.94
C PRO A 44 -1.46 -8.26 -7.48
N TYR A 45 -0.56 -7.49 -6.87
CA TYR A 45 -0.73 -7.04 -5.47
C TYR A 45 -1.76 -5.93 -5.36
N ALA A 46 -1.87 -5.06 -6.36
CA ALA A 46 -2.96 -4.10 -6.48
C ALA A 46 -4.33 -4.81 -6.54
N ALA A 47 -4.44 -5.90 -7.31
CA ALA A 47 -5.68 -6.68 -7.38
C ALA A 47 -6.04 -7.34 -6.04
N VAL A 48 -5.05 -7.87 -5.31
CA VAL A 48 -5.27 -8.40 -3.96
C VAL A 48 -5.63 -7.28 -2.97
N ARG A 49 -4.99 -6.12 -3.05
CA ARG A 49 -5.33 -4.94 -2.24
C ARG A 49 -6.78 -4.53 -2.42
N GLN A 50 -7.27 -4.51 -3.67
CA GLN A 50 -8.67 -4.22 -4.01
C GLN A 50 -9.60 -5.27 -3.38
N ALA A 51 -9.30 -6.56 -3.51
CA ALA A 51 -10.10 -7.63 -2.89
C ALA A 51 -10.17 -7.50 -1.35
N VAL A 52 -9.07 -7.12 -0.69
CA VAL A 52 -9.06 -6.82 0.75
C VAL A 52 -9.96 -5.62 1.07
N MET A 53 -9.90 -4.57 0.26
CA MET A 53 -10.76 -3.38 0.37
C MET A 53 -12.25 -3.76 0.29
N ASP A 54 -12.61 -4.53 -0.73
CA ASP A 54 -14.00 -4.95 -0.99
C ASP A 54 -14.53 -5.91 0.09
N ALA A 55 -13.64 -6.63 0.78
CA ALA A 55 -13.98 -7.47 1.93
C ALA A 55 -14.12 -6.71 3.26
N GLY A 56 -13.97 -5.38 3.25
CA GLY A 56 -14.08 -4.51 4.43
C GLY A 56 -12.76 -4.15 5.10
N GLY A 57 -11.62 -4.37 4.42
CA GLY A 57 -10.30 -3.97 4.87
C GLY A 57 -9.66 -4.90 5.90
N ALA A 58 -8.43 -4.60 6.27
CA ALA A 58 -7.71 -5.26 7.35
C ALA A 58 -8.42 -5.09 8.70
N GLU A 59 -9.14 -3.98 8.93
CA GLU A 59 -9.96 -3.82 10.13
C GLU A 59 -11.04 -4.91 10.27
N ALA A 60 -11.65 -5.36 9.17
CA ALA A 60 -12.57 -6.50 9.20
C ALA A 60 -11.85 -7.79 9.63
N GLY A 61 -10.62 -8.01 9.15
CA GLY A 61 -9.79 -9.14 9.55
C GLY A 61 -9.35 -9.12 11.00
N ALA A 62 -9.05 -7.95 11.55
CA ALA A 62 -8.70 -7.79 12.96
C ALA A 62 -9.89 -8.10 13.89
N ARG A 63 -11.13 -7.84 13.43
CA ARG A 63 -12.36 -8.11 14.19
C ARG A 63 -12.83 -9.56 14.10
N ASP A 64 -12.77 -10.14 12.91
CA ASP A 64 -13.24 -11.50 12.64
C ASP A 64 -12.27 -12.28 11.74
N PRO A 65 -11.20 -12.82 12.33
CA PRO A 65 -10.16 -13.52 11.57
C PRO A 65 -10.64 -14.81 10.89
N GLN A 66 -11.70 -15.44 11.40
CA GLN A 66 -12.14 -16.76 10.93
C GLN A 66 -12.78 -16.69 9.54
N GLU A 67 -13.65 -15.70 9.32
CA GLU A 67 -14.36 -15.49 8.06
C GLU A 67 -13.64 -14.52 7.11
N TYR A 68 -12.61 -13.82 7.58
CA TYR A 68 -11.95 -12.76 6.82
C TYR A 68 -11.35 -13.26 5.50
N LEU A 69 -10.53 -14.31 5.53
CA LEU A 69 -9.90 -14.82 4.30
C LEU A 69 -10.92 -15.37 3.30
N ILE A 70 -12.06 -15.89 3.78
CA ILE A 70 -13.16 -16.32 2.92
C ILE A 70 -13.74 -15.10 2.20
N ARG A 71 -14.03 -14.02 2.93
CA ARG A 71 -14.54 -12.76 2.36
C ARG A 71 -13.58 -12.13 1.35
N VAL A 72 -12.28 -12.05 1.67
CA VAL A 72 -11.26 -11.53 0.74
C VAL A 72 -11.20 -12.37 -0.54
N ARG A 73 -11.28 -13.70 -0.39
CA ARG A 73 -11.28 -14.61 -1.53
C ARG A 73 -12.55 -14.47 -2.37
N ASP A 74 -13.71 -14.32 -1.74
CA ASP A 74 -15.00 -14.16 -2.44
C ASP A 74 -15.11 -12.82 -3.16
N ALA A 75 -14.45 -11.78 -2.65
CA ALA A 75 -14.31 -10.48 -3.31
C ALA A 75 -13.30 -10.48 -4.50
N ALA A 76 -12.50 -11.54 -4.66
CA ALA A 76 -11.54 -11.62 -5.75
C ALA A 76 -12.25 -11.65 -7.11
N PRO A 77 -11.83 -10.80 -8.09
CA PRO A 77 -12.54 -10.64 -9.36
C PRO A 77 -12.43 -11.86 -10.29
N ASP A 78 -11.40 -12.69 -10.11
CA ASP A 78 -11.16 -13.88 -10.90
C ASP A 78 -10.37 -14.93 -10.10
N ASP A 79 -10.23 -16.13 -10.68
CA ASP A 79 -9.52 -17.25 -10.04
C ASP A 79 -8.01 -17.04 -9.91
N THR A 80 -7.42 -16.14 -10.71
CA THR A 80 -5.99 -15.80 -10.58
C THR A 80 -5.76 -15.03 -9.29
N VAL A 81 -6.57 -14.01 -9.02
CA VAL A 81 -6.51 -13.25 -7.76
C VAL A 81 -6.89 -14.13 -6.58
N ARG A 82 -7.92 -14.98 -6.74
CA ARG A 82 -8.34 -15.98 -5.73
C ARG A 82 -7.21 -16.91 -5.30
N SER A 83 -6.47 -17.43 -6.28
CA SER A 83 -5.29 -18.28 -6.03
C SER A 83 -4.19 -17.50 -5.33
N MET A 84 -3.95 -16.24 -5.73
CA MET A 84 -2.91 -15.40 -5.11
C MET A 84 -3.23 -15.06 -3.66
N VAL A 85 -4.48 -14.73 -3.33
CA VAL A 85 -4.92 -14.55 -1.93
C VAL A 85 -4.61 -15.80 -1.11
N THR A 86 -4.95 -16.97 -1.64
CA THR A 86 -4.73 -18.26 -0.94
C THR A 86 -3.25 -18.54 -0.72
N GLU A 87 -2.40 -18.27 -1.71
CA GLU A 87 -0.93 -18.40 -1.61
C GLU A 87 -0.35 -17.43 -0.57
N LEU A 88 -0.68 -16.14 -0.68
CA LEU A 88 -0.17 -15.09 0.20
C LEU A 88 -0.68 -15.21 1.63
N ALA A 89 -1.84 -15.84 1.85
CA ALA A 89 -2.38 -16.07 3.19
C ALA A 89 -1.61 -17.13 3.99
N VAL A 90 -0.73 -17.92 3.37
CA VAL A 90 0.04 -18.97 4.05
C VAL A 90 1.54 -18.89 3.81
N GLU A 91 1.98 -18.11 2.83
CA GLU A 91 3.40 -17.91 2.57
C GLU A 91 4.10 -17.28 3.78
N ALA A 92 5.23 -17.84 4.17
CA ALA A 92 6.03 -17.30 5.27
C ALA A 92 6.39 -15.82 5.04
N ILE A 93 6.15 -14.99 6.05
CA ILE A 93 6.60 -13.59 6.07
C ILE A 93 8.14 -13.59 6.18
N MET A 94 8.82 -12.81 5.34
CA MET A 94 10.27 -12.87 5.14
C MET A 94 11.02 -12.11 6.24
N VAL A 95 10.87 -12.57 7.48
CA VAL A 95 11.51 -12.00 8.67
C VAL A 95 12.11 -13.11 9.53
N ARG A 96 13.35 -12.91 10.00
CA ARG A 96 14.06 -13.90 10.84
C ARG A 96 13.64 -13.87 12.31
N ARG A 97 12.93 -12.82 12.71
CA ARG A 97 12.38 -12.59 14.05
C ARG A 97 10.87 -12.80 14.04
N PRO A 98 10.20 -12.93 15.20
CA PRO A 98 8.73 -12.91 15.25
C PRO A 98 8.17 -11.68 14.53
N VAL A 99 7.06 -11.88 13.80
CA VAL A 99 6.33 -10.80 13.13
C VAL A 99 5.66 -9.93 14.19
N ASP A 100 6.07 -8.67 14.28
CA ASP A 100 5.64 -7.69 15.28
C ASP A 100 5.19 -6.36 14.66
N GLU A 101 4.67 -5.46 15.49
CA GLU A 101 4.20 -4.12 15.10
C GLU A 101 5.32 -3.29 14.45
N ASN A 102 6.57 -3.45 14.90
CA ASN A 102 7.71 -2.75 14.32
C ASN A 102 7.94 -3.17 12.86
N TYR A 103 8.00 -4.47 12.60
CA TYR A 103 8.15 -4.98 11.24
C TYR A 103 6.97 -4.58 10.35
N ALA A 104 5.74 -4.67 10.85
CA ALA A 104 4.55 -4.25 10.12
C ALA A 104 4.58 -2.75 9.77
N GLY A 105 4.96 -1.91 10.74
CA GLY A 105 5.16 -0.48 10.56
C GLY A 105 6.25 -0.15 9.54
N GLU A 106 7.36 -0.88 9.53
CA GLU A 106 8.43 -0.74 8.52
C GLU A 106 7.89 -0.98 7.10
N GLN A 107 7.08 -2.03 6.88
CA GLN A 107 6.50 -2.33 5.56
C GLN A 107 5.47 -1.27 5.13
N LEU A 108 4.59 -0.86 6.05
CA LEU A 108 3.60 0.20 5.81
C LEU A 108 4.29 1.51 5.38
N VAL A 109 5.27 1.97 6.16
CA VAL A 109 6.01 3.20 5.86
C VAL A 109 6.75 3.09 4.53
N ALA A 110 7.38 1.94 4.25
CA ALA A 110 8.12 1.76 3.01
C ALA A 110 7.24 1.86 1.76
N VAL A 111 6.03 1.27 1.77
CA VAL A 111 5.07 1.41 0.66
C VAL A 111 4.57 2.85 0.57
N ARG A 112 4.12 3.45 1.68
CA ARG A 112 3.56 4.80 1.69
C ARG A 112 4.53 5.85 1.19
N ARG A 113 5.80 5.77 1.64
CA ARG A 113 6.84 6.72 1.21
C ARG A 113 7.06 6.68 -0.30
N ARG A 114 7.07 5.49 -0.90
CA ARG A 114 7.21 5.35 -2.35
C ARG A 114 6.01 5.93 -3.09
N ALA A 115 4.80 5.73 -2.58
CA ALA A 115 3.60 6.33 -3.14
C ALA A 115 3.63 7.87 -3.06
N VAL A 116 4.05 8.43 -1.92
CA VAL A 116 4.23 9.89 -1.75
C VAL A 116 5.28 10.44 -2.70
N ASP A 117 6.45 9.82 -2.80
CA ASP A 117 7.53 10.25 -3.69
C ASP A 117 7.08 10.20 -5.17
N ARG A 118 6.36 9.14 -5.55
CA ARG A 118 5.76 9.01 -6.89
C ARG A 118 4.73 10.11 -7.16
N ARG A 119 3.82 10.36 -6.23
CA ARG A 119 2.79 11.40 -6.36
C ARG A 119 3.40 12.80 -6.51
N ILE A 120 4.44 13.12 -5.73
CA ILE A 120 5.18 14.39 -5.89
C ILE A 120 5.76 14.49 -7.30
N SER A 121 6.42 13.43 -7.78
CA SER A 121 7.03 13.40 -9.11
C SER A 121 5.99 13.55 -10.23
N GLU A 122 4.83 12.92 -10.10
CA GLU A 122 3.71 13.04 -11.05
C GLU A 122 3.16 14.47 -11.11
N ILE A 123 2.93 15.10 -9.95
CA ILE A 123 2.44 16.47 -9.86
C ILE A 123 3.44 17.45 -10.48
N GLN A 124 4.72 17.33 -10.13
CA GLN A 124 5.79 18.18 -10.66
C GLN A 124 5.94 18.01 -12.18
N SER A 125 5.88 16.76 -12.67
CA SER A 125 5.94 16.48 -14.12
C SER A 125 4.73 17.05 -14.85
N SER A 126 3.55 17.02 -14.24
CA SER A 126 2.34 17.63 -14.81
C SER A 126 2.46 19.15 -14.89
N LEU A 127 2.94 19.80 -13.82
CA LEU A 127 3.21 21.23 -13.79
C LEU A 127 4.23 21.66 -14.85
N ALA A 128 5.32 20.90 -14.99
CA ALA A 128 6.35 21.19 -15.98
C ALA A 128 5.81 21.15 -17.42
N ARG A 129 4.87 20.24 -17.72
CA ARG A 129 4.22 20.14 -19.03
C ARG A 129 3.19 21.23 -19.30
N LEU A 130 2.44 21.66 -18.27
CA LEU A 130 1.45 22.74 -18.38
C LEU A 130 2.10 24.12 -18.57
N GLY A 131 3.37 24.27 -18.18
CA GLY A 131 4.14 25.51 -18.35
C GLY A 131 3.68 26.64 -17.42
N HIS A 132 4.16 27.86 -17.67
CA HIS A 132 3.86 29.04 -16.84
C HIS A 132 2.59 29.81 -17.29
N GLN A 133 1.78 29.23 -18.16
CA GLN A 133 0.56 29.84 -18.69
C GLN A 133 -0.70 29.50 -17.86
N GLY A 134 -0.55 28.72 -16.79
CA GLY A 134 -1.64 28.40 -15.87
C GLY A 134 -2.07 29.59 -15.02
N ASP A 135 -3.32 29.58 -14.58
CA ASP A 135 -3.85 30.54 -13.60
C ASP A 135 -2.98 30.54 -12.32
N PRO A 136 -2.46 31.70 -11.86
CA PRO A 136 -1.67 31.80 -10.64
C PRO A 136 -2.32 31.13 -9.41
N ALA A 137 -3.65 31.17 -9.29
CA ALA A 137 -4.35 30.53 -8.18
C ALA A 137 -4.25 28.99 -8.26
N GLN A 138 -4.38 28.42 -9.45
CA GLN A 138 -4.22 26.98 -9.68
C GLN A 138 -2.78 26.54 -9.42
N LEU A 139 -1.79 27.32 -9.90
CA LEU A 139 -0.38 27.03 -9.64
C LEU A 139 -0.05 27.05 -8.15
N ALA A 140 -0.61 28.00 -7.38
CA ALA A 140 -0.41 28.08 -5.94
C ALA A 140 -1.02 26.88 -5.20
N ALA A 141 -2.22 26.44 -5.60
CA ALA A 141 -2.87 25.27 -5.02
C ALA A 141 -2.05 23.98 -5.23
N VAL A 142 -1.53 23.76 -6.44
CA VAL A 142 -0.71 22.58 -6.73
C VAL A 142 0.64 22.62 -6.00
N GLN A 143 1.27 23.81 -5.88
CA GLN A 143 2.49 23.97 -5.08
C GLN A 143 2.24 23.67 -3.60
N ASN A 144 1.07 24.06 -3.06
CA ASN A 144 0.69 23.71 -1.71
C ASN A 144 0.51 22.19 -1.52
N GLU A 145 -0.13 21.50 -2.48
CA GLU A 145 -0.25 20.03 -2.47
C GLU A 145 1.14 19.36 -2.42
N VAL A 146 2.08 19.80 -3.26
CA VAL A 146 3.46 19.29 -3.25
C VAL A 146 4.14 19.53 -1.90
N TRP A 147 3.99 20.73 -1.32
CA TRP A 147 4.58 21.05 -0.03
C TRP A 147 4.01 20.16 1.09
N VAL A 148 2.69 19.96 1.12
CA VAL A 148 2.04 19.06 2.10
C VAL A 148 2.57 17.64 1.98
N LEU A 149 2.69 17.11 0.75
CA LEU A 149 3.24 15.77 0.50
C LEU A 149 4.71 15.67 0.92
N GLN A 150 5.52 16.71 0.70
CA GLN A 150 6.91 16.73 1.14
C GLN A 150 7.01 16.68 2.67
N GLN A 151 6.18 17.47 3.37
CA GLN A 151 6.14 17.44 4.84
C GLN A 151 5.69 16.09 5.37
N TYR A 152 4.70 15.46 4.73
CA TYR A 152 4.28 14.11 5.08
C TYR A 152 5.39 13.07 4.84
N GLY A 153 6.07 13.15 3.69
CA GLY A 153 7.24 12.31 3.39
C GLY A 153 8.39 12.47 4.37
N GLN A 154 8.63 13.69 4.89
CA GLN A 154 9.59 13.91 5.98
C GLN A 154 9.13 13.29 7.29
N ALA A 155 7.86 13.47 7.67
CA ALA A 155 7.32 12.90 8.89
C ALA A 155 7.43 11.36 8.90
N LEU A 156 7.19 10.70 7.76
CA LEU A 156 7.38 9.26 7.60
C LEU A 156 8.84 8.81 7.76
N ARG A 157 9.81 9.65 7.37
CA ARG A 157 11.25 9.38 7.58
C ARG A 157 11.66 9.52 9.03
N GLU A 158 11.17 10.55 9.70
CA GLU A 158 11.59 10.91 11.06
C GLU A 158 10.89 10.09 12.15
N ARG A 159 9.58 9.83 11.97
CA ARG A 159 8.72 9.20 12.99
C ARG A 159 8.26 7.80 12.60
N GLY A 160 8.53 7.34 11.39
CA GLY A 160 8.14 6.02 10.92
C GLY A 160 6.63 5.80 10.99
N ALA A 161 6.21 4.68 11.56
CA ALA A 161 4.79 4.29 11.62
C ALA A 161 3.93 5.27 12.45
N ALA A 162 4.52 6.02 13.39
CA ALA A 162 3.79 7.03 14.15
C ALA A 162 3.37 8.27 13.33
N ALA A 163 3.80 8.36 12.06
CA ALA A 163 3.35 9.39 11.13
C ALA A 163 2.29 8.91 10.13
N LEU A 164 1.91 7.62 10.16
CA LEU A 164 0.80 7.08 9.36
C LEU A 164 -0.55 7.50 9.96
#